data_AF-A0A2G6P689-F1
#
_entry.id   AF-A0A2G6P689-F1
#
_cell.length_a   1.000
_cell.length_b   1.000
_cell.length_c   1.000
_cell.angle_alpha   90.00
_cell.angle_beta   90.00
_cell.angle_gamma   90.00
#
_symmetry.space_group_name_H-M   'P 1'
#
loop_
_entity.id
_entity.type
_entity.pdbx_description
1 polymer ?
#
loop_
_entity_poly.entity_id
_entity_poly.type
_entity_poly.pdbx_seq_one_letter_code
_entity_poly.pdbx_strand_id
1 'polypeptide(L)'
;MQLYIIRHGQSFNNALWAKTGNYNGRLADPHLTELGEKQAYCLGQYIAQADQNGKPGVAIDQHNRFGYHFTHLYTSFMLRAVQTGHAIASALDLPLIPWECIHERGGIYLDDPETGEPISLPGGNRAFFAERFPRLVIPDWLQEQGWWHARPYEQRVESVNRARKFLKELIERHGNTDDRVAIITHGGFIYMLQYVIFRPEKSECTLVEDAAHTWLCTSNTSVSRIDFENNRLIQTYMNRVDHLPTEIIT
;
A
#
# COMPACT_ATOMS: atom_id res chain seq x y z
N MET A 1 -17.01 -8.19 3.89
CA MET A 1 -15.69 -7.61 4.21
C MET A 1 -15.58 -6.21 3.60
N GLN A 2 -14.83 -5.31 4.23
CA GLN A 2 -14.48 -4.00 3.70
C GLN A 2 -12.96 -3.92 3.51
N LEU A 3 -12.51 -3.56 2.31
CA LEU A 3 -11.09 -3.37 1.99
C LEU A 3 -10.77 -1.88 1.92
N TYR A 4 -9.78 -1.46 2.71
CA TYR A 4 -9.21 -0.12 2.72
C TYR A 4 -7.82 -0.18 2.10
N ILE A 5 -7.60 0.60 1.06
CA ILE A 5 -6.35 0.65 0.30
C ILE A 5 -5.68 1.99 0.58
N ILE A 6 -4.54 1.95 1.25
CA ILE A 6 -3.80 3.14 1.71
C ILE A 6 -2.49 3.22 0.93
N ARG A 7 -2.25 4.33 0.23
CA ARG A 7 -0.93 4.59 -0.36
C ARG A 7 0.02 5.07 0.73
N HIS A 8 1.28 4.64 0.70
CA HIS A 8 2.30 5.18 1.62
C HIS A 8 2.40 6.72 1.58
N GLY A 9 2.91 7.33 2.66
CA GLY A 9 3.23 8.76 2.73
C GLY A 9 4.33 9.18 1.75
N GLN A 10 4.58 10.49 1.63
CA GLN A 10 5.57 11.01 0.72
C GLN A 10 6.94 10.39 1.02
N SER A 11 7.48 9.68 0.03
CA SER A 11 8.83 9.10 0.10
C SER A 11 9.86 10.04 -0.49
N PHE A 12 11.14 9.79 -0.21
CA PHE A 12 12.26 10.49 -0.85
C PHE A 12 12.10 10.53 -2.38
N ASN A 13 11.75 9.41 -3.01
CA ASN A 13 11.57 9.35 -4.47
C ASN A 13 10.35 10.16 -4.96
N ASN A 14 9.30 10.33 -4.13
CA ASN A 14 8.18 11.21 -4.50
C ASN A 14 8.61 12.67 -4.46
N ALA A 15 9.33 13.08 -3.42
CA ALA A 15 9.85 14.42 -3.29
C ALA A 15 10.87 14.75 -4.41
N LEU A 16 11.72 13.79 -4.75
CA LEU A 16 12.65 13.88 -5.88
C LEU A 16 11.88 14.16 -7.18
N TRP A 17 10.92 13.30 -7.52
CA TRP A 17 10.12 13.48 -8.74
C TRP A 17 9.37 14.81 -8.77
N ALA A 18 8.74 15.21 -7.66
CA ALA A 18 8.02 16.48 -7.57
C ALA A 18 8.95 17.69 -7.81
N LYS A 19 10.22 17.59 -7.39
CA LYS A 19 11.22 18.65 -7.54
C LYS A 19 11.88 18.68 -8.92
N THR A 20 12.19 17.51 -9.50
CA THR A 20 13.07 17.40 -10.68
C THR A 20 12.37 16.89 -11.93
N GLY A 21 11.17 16.33 -11.81
CA GLY A 21 10.47 15.65 -12.90
C GLY A 21 11.15 14.37 -13.40
N ASN A 22 12.12 13.83 -12.67
CA ASN A 22 12.83 12.60 -13.03
C ASN A 22 13.26 11.81 -11.79
N TYR A 23 13.83 10.61 -12.01
CA TYR A 23 14.25 9.71 -10.94
C TYR A 23 15.78 9.59 -10.77
N ASN A 24 16.55 10.53 -11.33
CA ASN A 24 18.01 10.52 -11.14
C ASN A 24 18.35 10.74 -9.66
N GLY A 25 19.09 9.81 -9.07
CA GLY A 25 19.41 9.82 -7.63
C GLY A 25 18.32 9.19 -6.75
N ARG A 26 17.37 8.45 -7.32
CA ARG A 26 16.38 7.67 -6.55
C ARG A 26 17.06 6.66 -5.63
N LEU A 27 16.39 6.33 -4.53
CA LEU A 27 16.76 5.20 -3.67
C LEU A 27 16.02 3.94 -4.13
N ALA A 28 16.61 2.76 -3.91
CA ALA A 28 15.98 1.48 -4.21
C ALA A 28 14.77 1.22 -3.31
N ASP A 29 14.95 1.45 -2.01
CA ASP A 29 13.88 1.38 -1.00
C ASP A 29 13.80 2.71 -0.22
N PRO A 30 13.22 3.77 -0.81
CA PRO A 30 13.19 5.09 -0.20
C PRO A 30 12.38 5.08 1.10
N HIS A 31 12.90 5.78 2.10
CA HIS A 31 12.21 6.13 3.33
C HIS A 31 11.18 7.25 3.07
N LEU A 32 10.28 7.46 4.04
CA LEU A 32 9.43 8.64 4.11
C LEU A 32 10.26 9.90 4.33
N THR A 33 9.85 11.02 3.72
CA THR A 33 10.37 12.34 4.12
C THR A 33 9.75 12.76 5.45
N GLU A 34 10.26 13.83 6.08
CA GLU A 34 9.60 14.44 7.24
C GLU A 34 8.14 14.81 6.96
N LEU A 35 7.84 15.22 5.73
CA LEU A 35 6.47 15.48 5.29
C LEU A 35 5.65 14.19 5.23
N GLY A 36 6.21 13.11 4.68
CA GLY A 36 5.58 11.80 4.63
C GLY A 36 5.29 11.21 6.01
N GLU A 37 6.19 11.42 6.97
CA GLU A 37 5.99 11.04 8.38
C GLU A 37 4.84 11.82 9.01
N LYS A 38 4.75 13.13 8.78
CA LYS A 38 3.61 13.96 9.22
C LYS A 38 2.30 13.50 8.59
N GLN A 39 2.28 13.21 7.28
CA GLN A 39 1.10 12.68 6.60
C GLN A 39 0.64 11.36 7.24
N ALA A 40 1.57 10.43 7.49
CA ALA A 40 1.27 9.13 8.09
C ALA A 40 0.75 9.27 9.54
N TYR A 41 1.34 10.18 10.31
CA TYR A 41 0.86 10.52 11.64
C TYR A 41 -0.56 11.09 11.62
N CYS A 42 -0.84 12.08 10.76
CA CYS A 42 -2.18 12.66 10.60
C CYS A 42 -3.22 11.61 10.23
N LEU A 43 -2.89 10.68 9.31
CA LEU A 43 -3.77 9.58 8.95
C LEU A 43 -4.07 8.67 10.16
N GLY A 44 -3.04 8.26 10.90
CA GLY A 44 -3.21 7.42 12.10
C GLY A 44 -4.11 8.08 13.15
N GLN A 45 -3.85 9.35 13.47
CA GLN A 45 -4.66 10.11 14.44
C GLN A 45 -6.10 10.31 13.97
N TYR A 46 -6.31 10.61 12.69
CA TYR A 46 -7.65 10.77 12.13
C TYR A 46 -8.48 9.50 12.27
N ILE A 47 -7.90 8.34 11.94
CA ILE A 47 -8.58 7.05 12.06
C ILE A 47 -8.89 6.75 13.54
N ALA A 48 -7.91 6.91 14.43
CA ALA A 48 -8.10 6.66 15.86
C ALA A 48 -9.21 7.54 16.46
N GLN A 49 -9.25 8.82 16.09
CA GLN A 49 -10.28 9.76 16.54
C GLN A 49 -11.67 9.40 16.00
N ALA A 50 -11.76 8.97 14.74
CA ALA A 50 -13.00 8.51 14.14
C ALA A 50 -13.54 7.23 14.82
N ASP A 51 -12.64 6.31 15.21
CA ASP A 51 -13.01 5.08 15.91
C ASP A 51 -13.50 5.35 17.33
N GLN A 52 -12.85 6.26 18.06
CA GLN A 52 -13.28 6.65 19.41
C GLN A 52 -14.67 7.31 19.44
N ASN A 53 -14.99 8.12 18.42
CA ASN A 53 -16.27 8.83 18.32
C ASN A 53 -17.38 7.96 17.69
N GLY A 54 -16.99 6.90 17.01
CA GLY A 54 -17.86 6.04 16.23
C GLY A 54 -18.42 4.86 17.02
N LYS A 55 -19.33 4.12 16.38
CA LYS A 55 -19.79 2.81 16.87
C LYS A 55 -19.63 1.79 15.74
N PRO A 56 -18.98 0.64 15.99
CA PRO A 56 -18.90 -0.42 14.98
C PRO A 56 -20.29 -1.01 14.70
N GLY A 57 -20.47 -1.64 13.54
CA GLY A 57 -21.69 -2.37 13.18
C GLY A 57 -22.85 -1.53 12.62
N VAL A 58 -22.61 -0.26 12.25
CA VAL A 58 -23.62 0.55 11.53
C VAL A 58 -23.71 0.08 10.08
N ALA A 59 -24.89 -0.39 9.68
CA ALA A 59 -25.12 -1.06 8.39
C ALA A 59 -24.86 -0.18 7.15
N ILE A 60 -24.95 1.15 7.27
CA ILE A 60 -24.67 2.09 6.17
C ILE A 60 -23.74 3.17 6.68
N ASP A 61 -22.45 3.02 6.37
CA ASP A 61 -21.42 4.04 6.64
C ASP A 61 -20.44 4.16 5.48
N GLN A 62 -20.93 4.65 4.34
CA GLN A 62 -20.14 4.81 3.11
C GLN A 62 -19.02 5.85 3.25
N HIS A 63 -19.00 6.62 4.34
CA HIS A 63 -18.04 7.70 4.54
C HIS A 63 -17.21 7.56 5.80
N ASN A 64 -17.28 6.42 6.48
CA ASN A 64 -16.56 6.15 7.72
C ASN A 64 -16.86 7.19 8.82
N ARG A 65 -18.08 7.74 8.86
CA ARG A 65 -18.54 8.70 9.87
C ARG A 65 -18.69 8.07 11.25
N PHE A 66 -18.85 6.74 11.32
CA PHE A 66 -18.89 5.97 12.55
C PHE A 66 -17.58 5.20 12.78
N GLY A 67 -16.50 5.60 12.12
CA GLY A 67 -15.17 5.03 12.27
C GLY A 67 -14.81 4.00 11.19
N TYR A 68 -13.53 3.65 11.19
CA TYR A 68 -12.88 2.66 10.35
C TYR A 68 -12.79 1.29 11.02
N HIS A 69 -12.60 1.24 12.34
CA HIS A 69 -12.51 0.05 13.19
C HIS A 69 -11.80 -1.13 12.52
N PHE A 70 -10.58 -0.91 12.04
CA PHE A 70 -9.84 -1.94 11.32
C PHE A 70 -9.66 -3.19 12.17
N THR A 71 -10.02 -4.34 11.60
CA THR A 71 -9.77 -5.66 12.23
C THR A 71 -8.41 -6.20 11.85
N HIS A 72 -7.91 -5.83 10.67
CA HIS A 72 -6.63 -6.27 10.13
C HIS A 72 -5.88 -5.12 9.49
N LEU A 73 -4.57 -5.04 9.77
CA LEU A 73 -3.67 -4.02 9.22
C LEU A 73 -2.49 -4.70 8.54
N TYR A 74 -2.49 -4.70 7.22
CA TYR A 74 -1.43 -5.28 6.40
C TYR A 74 -0.53 -4.22 5.76
N THR A 75 0.75 -4.53 5.56
CA THR A 75 1.69 -3.62 4.89
C THR A 75 2.57 -4.34 3.87
N SER A 76 2.95 -3.63 2.81
CA SER A 76 4.12 -3.98 2.01
C SER A 76 5.37 -3.95 2.89
N PHE A 77 6.36 -4.79 2.55
CA PHE A 77 7.69 -4.77 3.18
C PHE A 77 8.57 -3.59 2.78
N MET A 78 8.21 -2.83 1.74
CA MET A 78 8.99 -1.65 1.36
C MET A 78 8.96 -0.60 2.46
N LEU A 79 10.12 0.00 2.74
CA LEU A 79 10.36 0.82 3.93
C LEU A 79 9.30 1.93 4.12
N ARG A 80 9.00 2.71 3.08
CA ARG A 80 7.95 3.75 3.12
C ARG A 80 6.56 3.25 3.49
N ALA A 81 6.20 2.04 3.07
CA ALA A 81 4.92 1.43 3.44
C ALA A 81 4.95 0.96 4.89
N VAL A 82 6.03 0.32 5.33
CA VAL A 82 6.22 -0.08 6.73
C VAL A 82 6.19 1.14 7.66
N GLN A 83 6.89 2.23 7.33
CA GLN A 83 6.86 3.47 8.13
C GLN A 83 5.45 4.06 8.22
N THR A 84 4.72 4.09 7.11
CA THR A 84 3.33 4.58 7.09
C THR A 84 2.41 3.69 7.93
N GLY A 85 2.49 2.38 7.70
CA GLY A 85 1.71 1.39 8.43
C GLY A 85 2.03 1.36 9.92
N HIS A 86 3.29 1.60 10.30
CA HIS A 86 3.71 1.62 11.70
C HIS A 86 3.15 2.81 12.45
N ALA A 87 3.06 3.99 11.82
CA ALA A 87 2.39 5.16 12.41
C ALA A 87 0.89 4.88 12.66
N ILE A 88 0.20 4.26 11.71
CA ILE A 88 -1.20 3.87 11.84
C ILE A 88 -1.37 2.80 12.93
N ALA A 89 -0.58 1.73 12.88
CA ALA A 89 -0.59 0.65 13.86
C ALA A 89 -0.38 1.16 15.29
N SER A 90 0.49 2.18 15.44
CA SER A 90 0.75 2.80 16.73
C SER A 90 -0.42 3.62 17.25
N ALA A 91 -1.13 4.34 16.38
CA ALA A 91 -2.31 5.11 16.76
C ALA A 91 -3.51 4.21 17.14
N LEU A 92 -3.63 3.04 16.51
CA LEU A 92 -4.74 2.12 16.69
C LEU A 92 -4.48 0.99 17.71
N ASP A 93 -3.26 0.90 18.23
CA ASP A 93 -2.79 -0.21 19.04
C ASP A 93 -2.98 -1.60 18.38
N LEU A 94 -2.72 -1.68 17.07
CA LEU A 94 -2.86 -2.91 16.28
C LEU A 94 -1.50 -3.51 15.90
N PRO A 95 -1.42 -4.84 15.70
CA PRO A 95 -0.28 -5.45 15.04
C PRO A 95 -0.24 -5.03 13.56
N LEU A 96 0.96 -4.81 13.03
CA LEU A 96 1.19 -4.54 11.61
C LEU A 96 1.71 -5.82 10.94
N ILE A 97 0.91 -6.42 10.06
CA ILE A 97 1.23 -7.72 9.48
C ILE A 97 1.79 -7.50 8.07
N PRO A 98 3.03 -7.91 7.77
CA PRO A 98 3.53 -7.78 6.41
C PRO A 98 2.83 -8.77 5.48
N TRP A 99 2.43 -8.30 4.30
CA TRP A 99 1.96 -9.14 3.21
C TRP A 99 2.87 -8.92 2.02
N GLU A 100 3.72 -9.89 1.74
CA GLU A 100 4.81 -9.71 0.78
C GLU A 100 4.30 -9.28 -0.60
N CYS A 101 3.19 -9.85 -1.07
CA CYS A 101 2.69 -9.65 -2.43
C CYS A 101 2.01 -8.29 -2.69
N ILE A 102 2.01 -7.34 -1.75
CA ILE A 102 1.48 -5.97 -1.97
C ILE A 102 2.58 -4.91 -2.15
N HIS A 103 3.78 -5.32 -2.58
CA HIS A 103 4.92 -4.44 -2.89
C HIS A 103 4.76 -3.63 -4.20
N GLU A 104 5.54 -2.55 -4.36
CA GLU A 104 5.58 -1.74 -5.60
C GLU A 104 6.06 -2.58 -6.79
N ARG A 105 5.58 -2.24 -7.98
CA ARG A 105 6.03 -2.87 -9.23
C ARG A 105 7.54 -2.77 -9.38
N GLY A 106 8.14 -3.79 -9.98
CA GLY A 106 9.59 -3.88 -10.16
C GLY A 106 10.35 -4.41 -8.93
N GLY A 107 9.76 -4.39 -7.74
CA GLY A 107 10.44 -4.82 -6.52
C GLY A 107 11.51 -3.82 -6.05
N ILE A 108 12.61 -4.33 -5.49
CA ILE A 108 13.73 -3.50 -5.02
C ILE A 108 14.85 -3.51 -6.06
N TYR A 109 15.07 -2.37 -6.71
CA TYR A 109 16.08 -2.23 -7.77
C TYR A 109 16.58 -0.79 -7.90
N LEU A 110 17.74 -0.64 -8.55
CA LEU A 110 18.25 0.61 -9.14
C LEU A 110 18.53 0.39 -10.63
N ASP A 111 18.57 1.47 -11.40
CA ASP A 111 18.96 1.41 -12.80
C ASP A 111 20.49 1.52 -12.87
N ASP A 112 21.13 0.63 -13.62
CA ASP A 112 22.56 0.66 -13.85
C ASP A 112 22.95 1.97 -14.57
N PRO A 113 23.91 2.76 -14.05
CA PRO A 113 24.23 4.06 -14.64
C PRO A 113 24.81 4.02 -16.06
N GLU A 114 25.39 2.89 -16.47
CA GLU A 114 26.05 2.73 -17.78
C GLU A 114 25.09 2.14 -18.82
N THR A 115 24.32 1.12 -18.45
CA THR A 115 23.46 0.34 -19.34
C THR A 115 21.99 0.73 -19.27
N GLY A 116 21.55 1.33 -18.16
CA GLY A 116 20.15 1.61 -17.87
C GLY A 116 19.32 0.39 -17.47
N GLU A 117 19.92 -0.79 -17.39
CA GLU A 117 19.25 -2.04 -17.01
C GLU A 117 19.01 -2.12 -15.49
N PRO A 118 17.92 -2.77 -15.03
CA PRO A 118 17.61 -2.83 -13.61
C PRO A 118 18.51 -3.82 -12.85
N ILE A 119 19.23 -3.31 -11.86
CA ILE A 119 19.99 -4.08 -10.87
C ILE A 119 19.11 -4.33 -9.65
N SER A 120 18.81 -5.61 -9.38
CA SER A 120 18.01 -6.02 -8.23
C SER A 120 18.83 -5.96 -6.94
N LEU A 121 18.23 -5.46 -5.87
CA LEU A 121 18.86 -5.25 -4.57
C LEU A 121 18.06 -5.94 -3.46
N PRO A 122 18.67 -6.32 -2.32
CA PRO A 122 17.92 -6.84 -1.20
C PRO A 122 17.06 -5.74 -0.57
N GLY A 123 15.96 -6.16 0.05
CA GLY A 123 15.18 -5.30 0.94
C GLY A 123 15.69 -5.37 2.39
N GLY A 124 15.02 -4.66 3.31
CA GLY A 124 15.30 -4.76 4.74
C GLY A 124 15.25 -6.20 5.26
N ASN A 125 16.13 -6.54 6.21
CA ASN A 125 16.22 -7.85 6.85
C ASN A 125 15.54 -7.88 8.22
N ARG A 126 15.57 -9.04 8.89
CA ARG A 126 14.97 -9.24 10.21
C ARG A 126 15.44 -8.21 11.25
N ALA A 127 16.75 -8.07 11.42
CA ALA A 127 17.33 -7.16 12.40
C ALA A 127 16.93 -5.70 12.12
N PHE A 128 17.01 -5.29 10.86
CA PHE A 128 16.61 -3.95 10.40
C PHE A 128 15.17 -3.61 10.79
N PHE A 129 14.22 -4.52 10.60
CA PHE A 129 12.83 -4.26 10.95
C PHE A 129 12.55 -4.38 12.45
N ALA A 130 13.15 -5.37 13.13
CA ALA A 130 12.96 -5.60 14.57
C ALA A 130 13.40 -4.41 15.41
N GLU A 131 14.52 -3.79 15.04
CA GLU A 131 15.06 -2.63 15.72
C GLU A 131 14.15 -1.39 15.60
N ARG A 132 13.48 -1.22 14.45
CA ARG A 132 12.85 0.06 14.06
C ARG A 132 11.34 0.07 14.16
N PHE A 133 10.69 -1.09 14.04
CA PHE A 133 9.24 -1.17 13.91
C PHE A 133 8.67 -2.23 14.86
N PRO A 134 8.55 -1.92 16.18
CA PRO A 134 8.15 -2.89 17.20
C PRO A 134 6.74 -3.49 17.02
N ARG A 135 5.88 -2.85 16.21
CA ARG A 135 4.54 -3.38 15.88
C ARG A 135 4.52 -4.24 14.61
N LEU A 136 5.60 -4.26 13.83
CA LEU A 136 5.68 -5.12 12.65
C LEU A 136 5.87 -6.57 13.10
N VAL A 137 4.92 -7.43 12.73
CA VAL A 137 5.01 -8.87 12.97
C VAL A 137 6.04 -9.45 12.00
N ILE A 138 7.20 -9.86 12.51
CA ILE A 138 8.30 -10.31 11.66
C ILE A 138 8.16 -11.81 11.39
N PRO A 139 7.94 -12.25 10.14
CA PRO A 139 7.73 -13.66 9.86
C PRO A 139 9.03 -14.46 9.98
N ASP A 140 8.92 -15.73 10.34
CA ASP A 140 10.07 -16.62 10.59
C ASP A 140 10.96 -16.84 9.37
N TRP A 141 10.43 -16.72 8.16
CA TRP A 141 11.20 -16.88 6.93
C TRP A 141 12.11 -15.67 6.62
N LEU A 142 11.85 -14.50 7.20
CA LEU A 142 12.65 -13.30 6.92
C LEU A 142 14.00 -13.42 7.63
N GLN A 143 15.10 -13.53 6.89
CA GLN A 143 16.41 -13.72 7.50
C GLN A 143 17.36 -12.60 7.04
N GLU A 144 18.67 -12.84 7.07
CA GLU A 144 19.70 -11.83 6.83
C GLU A 144 19.69 -11.26 5.40
N GLN A 145 19.28 -12.06 4.42
CA GLN A 145 19.25 -11.72 2.99
C GLN A 145 18.18 -10.68 2.58
N GLY A 146 17.40 -10.17 3.54
CA GLY A 146 16.31 -9.22 3.28
C GLY A 146 15.01 -9.89 2.82
N TRP A 147 13.95 -9.13 2.57
CA TRP A 147 12.68 -9.72 2.11
C TRP A 147 12.62 -9.96 0.59
N TRP A 148 13.29 -9.11 -0.21
CA TRP A 148 13.26 -9.24 -1.68
C TRP A 148 14.22 -10.32 -2.20
N HIS A 149 15.23 -10.73 -1.42
CA HIS A 149 16.24 -11.74 -1.82
C HIS A 149 16.95 -11.41 -3.14
N ALA A 150 17.05 -10.13 -3.53
CA ALA A 150 17.54 -9.70 -4.84
C ALA A 150 16.89 -10.46 -6.02
N ARG A 151 15.58 -10.78 -5.90
CA ARG A 151 14.79 -11.35 -6.98
C ARG A 151 14.86 -10.46 -8.22
N PRO A 152 14.79 -11.04 -9.45
CA PRO A 152 14.79 -10.26 -10.67
C PRO A 152 13.74 -9.14 -10.66
N TYR A 153 14.02 -8.08 -11.41
CA TYR A 153 13.08 -6.99 -11.63
C TYR A 153 11.72 -7.54 -12.09
N GLU A 154 10.67 -7.17 -11.35
CA GLU A 154 9.32 -7.63 -11.66
C GLU A 154 8.77 -6.92 -12.91
N GLN A 155 8.47 -7.71 -13.93
CA GLN A 155 7.84 -7.27 -15.16
C GLN A 155 6.37 -6.92 -14.94
N ARG A 156 5.82 -6.03 -15.78
CA ARG A 156 4.44 -5.55 -15.64
C ARG A 156 3.39 -6.67 -15.62
N VAL A 157 3.57 -7.69 -16.45
CA VAL A 157 2.66 -8.85 -16.53
C VAL A 157 2.68 -9.64 -15.21
N GLU A 158 3.85 -9.76 -14.59
CA GLU A 158 4.03 -10.41 -13.29
C GLU A 158 3.30 -9.63 -12.19
N SER A 159 3.38 -8.29 -12.20
CA SER A 159 2.63 -7.44 -11.25
C SER A 159 1.11 -7.65 -11.35
N VAL A 160 0.55 -7.85 -12.56
CA VAL A 160 -0.89 -8.14 -12.74
C VAL A 160 -1.25 -9.51 -12.21
N ASN A 161 -0.44 -10.53 -12.49
CA ASN A 161 -0.64 -11.88 -11.95
C ASN A 161 -0.55 -11.90 -10.43
N ARG A 162 0.38 -11.12 -9.85
CA ARG A 162 0.49 -10.93 -8.40
C ARG A 162 -0.73 -10.23 -7.82
N ALA A 163 -1.26 -9.19 -8.48
CA ALA A 163 -2.50 -8.54 -8.04
C ALA A 163 -3.71 -9.50 -8.06
N ARG A 164 -3.82 -10.38 -9.07
CA ARG A 164 -4.84 -11.44 -9.11
C ARG A 164 -4.68 -12.44 -7.96
N LYS A 165 -3.45 -12.89 -7.71
CA LYS A 165 -3.13 -13.78 -6.60
C LYS A 165 -3.49 -13.14 -5.26
N PHE A 166 -3.12 -11.87 -5.05
CA PHE A 166 -3.49 -11.11 -3.86
C PHE A 166 -5.00 -11.04 -3.69
N LEU A 167 -5.76 -10.67 -4.73
CA LEU A 167 -7.22 -10.57 -4.64
C LEU A 167 -7.86 -11.92 -4.28
N LYS A 168 -7.38 -13.02 -4.89
CA LYS A 168 -7.83 -14.37 -4.56
C LYS A 168 -7.56 -14.70 -3.09
N GLU A 169 -6.34 -14.51 -2.61
CA GLU A 169 -5.98 -14.79 -1.21
C GLU A 169 -6.73 -13.88 -0.22
N LEU A 170 -6.98 -12.61 -0.58
CA LEU A 170 -7.79 -11.69 0.22
C LEU A 170 -9.21 -12.23 0.41
N ILE A 171 -9.85 -12.65 -0.69
CA ILE A 171 -11.19 -13.25 -0.66
C ILE A 171 -11.20 -14.57 0.11
N GLU A 172 -10.18 -15.40 -0.05
CA GLU A 172 -10.06 -16.67 0.69
C GLU A 172 -9.92 -16.45 2.20
N ARG A 173 -9.18 -15.42 2.63
CA ARG A 173 -8.95 -15.13 4.06
C ARG A 173 -10.09 -14.37 4.72
N HIS A 174 -10.67 -13.40 4.02
CA HIS A 174 -11.56 -12.41 4.62
C HIS A 174 -12.94 -12.33 3.94
N GLY A 175 -13.13 -13.01 2.81
CA GLY A 175 -14.41 -13.03 2.10
C GLY A 175 -15.54 -13.60 2.96
N ASN A 176 -16.75 -13.07 2.79
CA ASN A 176 -17.94 -13.46 3.57
C ASN A 176 -17.79 -13.29 5.10
N THR A 177 -16.89 -12.41 5.55
CA THR A 177 -16.78 -11.99 6.95
C THR A 177 -17.11 -10.50 7.10
N ASP A 178 -17.21 -10.04 8.35
CA ASP A 178 -17.31 -8.62 8.71
C ASP A 178 -15.95 -7.92 8.82
N ASP A 179 -14.87 -8.54 8.31
CA ASP A 179 -13.53 -7.97 8.42
C ASP A 179 -13.40 -6.60 7.74
N ARG A 180 -12.67 -5.72 8.40
CA ARG A 180 -12.32 -4.36 7.94
C ARG A 180 -10.81 -4.33 7.75
N VAL A 181 -10.40 -4.67 6.54
CA VAL A 181 -9.02 -4.96 6.17
C VAL A 181 -8.37 -3.71 5.59
N ALA A 182 -7.33 -3.19 6.23
CA ALA A 182 -6.51 -2.12 5.68
C ALA A 182 -5.20 -2.67 5.11
N ILE A 183 -4.84 -2.24 3.90
CA ILE A 183 -3.56 -2.53 3.27
C ILE A 183 -2.78 -1.23 3.02
N ILE A 184 -1.52 -1.18 3.44
CA ILE A 184 -0.60 -0.09 3.12
C ILE A 184 0.31 -0.53 1.97
N THR A 185 0.19 0.15 0.83
CA THR A 185 0.83 -0.24 -0.44
C THR A 185 1.21 1.00 -1.29
N HIS A 186 1.34 0.83 -2.60
CA HIS A 186 2.02 1.75 -3.52
C HIS A 186 1.17 2.08 -4.74
N GLY A 187 1.39 3.26 -5.33
CA GLY A 187 0.58 3.73 -6.46
C GLY A 187 0.57 2.74 -7.64
N GLY A 188 1.72 2.15 -8.00
CA GLY A 188 1.77 1.19 -9.09
C GLY A 188 1.04 -0.13 -8.79
N PHE A 189 1.11 -0.62 -7.55
CA PHE A 189 0.35 -1.81 -7.15
C PHE A 189 -1.15 -1.54 -7.06
N ILE A 190 -1.57 -0.38 -6.51
CA ILE A 190 -2.99 0.01 -6.46
C ILE A 190 -3.58 0.06 -7.86
N TYR A 191 -2.84 0.62 -8.82
CA TYR A 191 -3.26 0.63 -10.22
C TYR A 191 -3.47 -0.81 -10.77
N MET A 192 -2.57 -1.75 -10.49
CA MET A 192 -2.73 -3.14 -10.93
C MET A 192 -3.90 -3.85 -10.24
N LEU A 193 -4.09 -3.61 -8.95
CA LEU A 193 -5.22 -4.15 -8.19
C LEU A 193 -6.55 -3.64 -8.74
N GLN A 194 -6.66 -2.34 -9.01
CA GLN A 194 -7.85 -1.74 -9.64
C GLN A 194 -8.08 -2.29 -11.05
N TYR A 195 -7.02 -2.47 -11.84
CA TYR A 195 -7.14 -3.08 -13.17
C TYR A 195 -7.74 -4.49 -13.08
N VAL A 196 -7.26 -5.31 -12.15
CA VAL A 196 -7.78 -6.67 -11.94
C VAL A 196 -9.23 -6.66 -11.44
N ILE A 197 -9.56 -5.76 -10.52
CA ILE A 197 -10.90 -5.64 -9.94
C ILE A 197 -11.95 -5.21 -10.98
N PHE A 198 -11.62 -4.24 -11.83
CA PHE A 198 -12.58 -3.65 -12.77
C PHE A 198 -12.55 -4.27 -14.18
N ARG A 199 -11.67 -5.23 -14.43
CA ARG A 199 -11.61 -5.99 -15.70
C ARG A 199 -11.43 -7.50 -15.47
N PRO A 200 -12.32 -8.14 -14.69
CA PRO A 200 -12.17 -9.55 -14.29
C PRO A 200 -12.17 -10.52 -15.49
N GLU A 201 -12.82 -10.17 -16.60
CA GLU A 201 -12.94 -10.99 -17.80
C GLU A 201 -11.69 -11.03 -18.69
N LYS A 202 -10.72 -10.14 -18.48
CA LYS A 202 -9.47 -10.14 -19.26
C LYS A 202 -8.47 -11.12 -18.65
N SER A 203 -8.31 -12.29 -19.27
CA SER A 203 -7.30 -13.29 -18.90
C SER A 203 -5.87 -12.78 -19.18
N GLU A 204 -5.67 -12.09 -20.30
CA GLU A 204 -4.37 -11.58 -20.72
C GLU A 204 -4.20 -10.10 -20.39
N CYS A 205 -3.02 -9.75 -19.88
CA CYS A 205 -2.66 -8.36 -19.62
C CYS A 205 -2.35 -7.67 -20.96
N THR A 206 -3.34 -7.03 -21.57
CA THR A 206 -3.16 -6.25 -22.82
C THR A 206 -2.50 -4.89 -22.59
N LEU A 207 -1.95 -4.64 -21.39
CA LEU A 207 -1.32 -3.37 -21.03
C LEU A 207 0.08 -3.19 -21.65
N VAL A 208 0.50 -4.09 -22.54
CA VAL A 208 1.80 -4.01 -23.22
C VAL A 208 1.82 -2.92 -24.29
N GLU A 209 0.67 -2.49 -24.80
CA GLU A 209 0.57 -1.47 -25.87
C GLU A 209 -0.13 -0.16 -25.44
N ASP A 210 -1.01 -0.21 -24.44
CA ASP A 210 -1.61 0.99 -23.88
C ASP A 210 -0.73 1.55 -22.74
N ALA A 211 0.04 2.59 -23.06
CA ALA A 211 0.24 3.67 -22.10
C ALA A 211 -1.17 4.08 -21.66
N ALA A 212 -1.59 3.61 -20.48
CA ALA A 212 -2.99 3.69 -20.09
C ALA A 212 -3.45 5.15 -20.21
N HIS A 213 -4.34 5.43 -21.17
CA HIS A 213 -4.95 6.74 -21.34
C HIS A 213 -5.74 7.19 -20.09
N THR A 214 -5.87 6.31 -19.10
CA THR A 214 -6.55 6.57 -17.83
C THR A 214 -5.68 6.08 -16.67
N TRP A 215 -5.33 7.01 -15.79
CA TRP A 215 -4.65 6.76 -14.52
C TRP A 215 -5.58 7.14 -13.37
N LEU A 216 -5.83 6.19 -12.47
CA LEU A 216 -6.60 6.45 -11.25
C LEU A 216 -5.64 7.02 -10.20
N CYS A 217 -5.69 8.34 -10.02
CA CYS A 217 -4.80 9.04 -9.10
C CYS A 217 -4.95 8.52 -7.66
N THR A 218 -3.80 8.34 -7.01
CA THR A 218 -3.70 8.01 -5.58
C THR A 218 -2.65 8.91 -4.97
N SER A 219 -3.02 9.76 -4.02
CA SER A 219 -2.14 10.70 -3.34
C SER A 219 -1.41 10.01 -2.18
N ASN A 220 -0.31 10.59 -1.71
CA ASN A 220 0.38 10.04 -0.55
C ASN A 220 -0.56 10.00 0.68
N THR A 221 -0.58 8.88 1.41
CA THR A 221 -1.55 8.58 2.49
C THR A 221 -3.02 8.58 2.11
N SER A 222 -3.37 8.61 0.82
CA SER A 222 -4.77 8.57 0.43
C SER A 222 -5.42 7.24 0.81
N VAL A 223 -6.68 7.29 1.23
CA VAL A 223 -7.49 6.10 1.54
C VAL A 223 -8.53 5.88 0.45
N SER A 224 -8.61 4.65 -0.05
CA SER A 224 -9.71 4.18 -0.91
C SER A 224 -10.42 3.01 -0.23
N ARG A 225 -11.72 2.87 -0.44
CA ARG A 225 -12.52 1.79 0.16
C ARG A 225 -13.34 1.04 -0.88
N ILE A 226 -13.27 -0.28 -0.81
CA ILE A 226 -14.04 -1.22 -1.62
C ILE A 226 -14.74 -2.20 -0.68
N ASP A 227 -16.05 -2.34 -0.81
CA ASP A 227 -16.83 -3.29 -0.01
C ASP A 227 -17.18 -4.54 -0.84
N PHE A 228 -17.04 -5.71 -0.21
CA PHE A 228 -17.38 -7.00 -0.79
C PHE A 228 -18.57 -7.58 -0.03
N GLU A 229 -19.74 -7.56 -0.65
CA GLU A 229 -21.03 -7.93 -0.05
C GLU A 229 -21.93 -8.63 -1.06
N ASN A 230 -22.53 -9.76 -0.69
CA ASN A 230 -23.55 -10.47 -1.51
C ASN A 230 -23.13 -10.70 -2.97
N ASN A 231 -21.91 -11.19 -3.20
CA ASN A 231 -21.29 -11.35 -4.53
C ASN A 231 -21.19 -10.06 -5.37
N ARG A 232 -21.26 -8.89 -4.71
CA ARG A 232 -21.04 -7.58 -5.33
C ARG A 232 -19.77 -6.95 -4.77
N LEU A 233 -19.14 -6.18 -5.64
CA LEU A 233 -18.06 -5.27 -5.30
C LEU A 233 -18.59 -3.84 -5.40
N ILE A 234 -18.43 -3.07 -4.33
CA ILE A 234 -18.91 -1.69 -4.25
C ILE A 234 -17.71 -0.79 -4.06
N GLN A 235 -17.38 0.01 -5.07
CA GLN A 235 -16.36 1.06 -4.94
C GLN A 235 -16.97 2.23 -4.16
N THR A 236 -16.65 2.33 -2.87
CA THR A 236 -17.30 3.27 -1.95
C THR A 236 -16.71 4.68 -2.07
N TYR A 237 -15.38 4.80 -2.02
CA TYR A 237 -14.67 6.05 -2.34
C TYR A 237 -13.23 5.76 -2.75
N MET A 238 -12.62 6.71 -3.45
CA MET A 238 -11.24 6.63 -3.89
C MET A 238 -10.49 7.91 -3.52
N ASN A 239 -9.20 7.74 -3.25
CA ASN A 239 -8.23 8.84 -3.10
C ASN A 239 -8.62 9.91 -2.07
N ARG A 240 -9.21 9.52 -0.93
CA ARG A 240 -9.56 10.49 0.13
C ARG A 240 -8.33 10.91 0.92
N VAL A 241 -8.25 12.21 1.20
CA VAL A 241 -7.15 12.87 1.94
C VAL A 241 -7.66 13.83 3.02
N ASP A 242 -8.92 13.69 3.44
CA ASP A 242 -9.58 14.59 4.41
C ASP A 242 -8.85 14.67 5.77
N HIS A 243 -7.97 13.71 6.06
CA HIS A 243 -7.10 13.68 7.24
C HIS A 243 -5.88 14.60 7.15
N LEU A 244 -5.61 15.19 5.98
CA LEU A 244 -4.45 16.05 5.76
C LEU A 244 -4.84 17.53 5.77
N PRO A 245 -4.12 18.37 6.54
CA PRO A 245 -4.07 19.81 6.28
C PRO A 245 -3.59 20.10 4.86
N THR A 246 -4.12 21.18 4.26
CA THR A 246 -3.83 21.58 2.86
C THR A 246 -2.34 21.67 2.58
N GLU A 247 -1.55 22.13 3.53
CA GLU A 247 -0.11 22.41 3.38
C GLU A 247 0.74 21.16 3.22
N ILE A 248 0.20 20.00 3.60
CA ILE A 248 0.91 18.72 3.53
C ILE A 248 0.34 17.77 2.47
N ILE A 249 -0.57 18.25 1.62
CA ILE A 249 -1.06 17.52 0.45
C ILE A 249 -0.04 17.68 -0.69
N THR A 250 0.29 16.57 -1.36
CA THR A 250 1.34 16.46 -2.38
C THR A 250 0.83 15.79 -3.64
#